data_AF-A0A929UDE2-F1
#
_entry.id   AF-A0A929UDE2-F1
#
_cell.length_a   1.000
_cell.length_b   1.000
_cell.length_c   1.000
_cell.angle_alpha   90.00
_cell.angle_beta   90.00
_cell.angle_gamma   90.00
#
_symmetry.space_group_name_H-M   'P 1'
#
loop_
_entity.id
_entity.type
_entity.pdbx_description
1 polymer ?
#
loop_
_entity_poly.entity_id
_entity_poly.type
_entity_poly.pdbx_seq_one_letter_code
_entity_poly.pdbx_strand_id
1 'polypeptide(L)'
;KKIGVPVHEIAMMMAIALRFIPILMEETDKIMKAQMARGASFDQGKIIERAKSMVPLLVPLFISAFRRANDLAMAMEARCYHGGEGRTKMKPLIYRRRDFFTYLFFACYLGIMIAVIV
;
A
#
# COMPACT_ATOMS: atom_id res chain seq x y z
N LYS A 1 -19.54 11.95 1.39
CA LYS A 1 -20.10 10.63 1.77
C LYS A 1 -21.46 10.43 1.07
N LYS A 2 -21.50 10.38 -0.28
CA LYS A 2 -22.78 10.27 -1.04
C LYS A 2 -23.10 8.84 -1.52
N ILE A 3 -22.11 7.95 -1.57
CA ILE A 3 -22.22 6.59 -2.13
C ILE A 3 -22.11 5.52 -1.02
N GLY A 4 -22.19 5.90 0.26
CA GLY A 4 -22.06 4.97 1.40
C GLY A 4 -20.67 4.33 1.58
N VAL A 5 -19.76 4.49 0.63
CA VAL A 5 -18.40 3.93 0.70
C VAL A 5 -17.56 4.62 1.79
N PRO A 6 -16.87 3.86 2.67
CA PRO A 6 -15.99 4.37 3.71
C PRO A 6 -14.64 4.84 3.12
N VAL A 7 -14.64 6.01 2.48
CA VAL A 7 -13.45 6.55 1.77
C VAL A 7 -12.29 6.85 2.73
N HIS A 8 -12.57 7.29 3.96
CA HIS A 8 -11.55 7.64 4.93
C HIS A 8 -10.77 6.41 5.41
N GLU A 9 -11.51 5.33 5.68
CA GLU A 9 -11.00 4.04 6.12
C GLU A 9 -10.17 3.39 5.01
N ILE A 10 -10.65 3.42 3.77
CA ILE A 10 -9.88 2.95 2.60
C ILE A 10 -8.59 3.76 2.44
N ALA A 11 -8.66 5.08 2.51
CA ALA A 11 -7.48 5.93 2.39
C ALA A 11 -6.45 5.63 3.50
N MET A 12 -6.92 5.37 4.72
CA MET A 12 -6.07 4.94 5.84
C MET A 12 -5.41 3.58 5.55
N MET A 13 -6.17 2.57 5.16
CA MET A 13 -5.63 1.24 4.85
C MET A 13 -4.59 1.32 3.72
N MET A 14 -4.87 2.09 2.67
CA MET A 14 -3.94 2.33 1.58
C MET A 14 -2.66 3.04 2.04
N ALA A 15 -2.77 4.07 2.88
CA ALA A 15 -1.60 4.77 3.40
C ALA A 15 -0.71 3.87 4.29
N ILE A 16 -1.32 3.01 5.11
CA ILE A 16 -0.60 2.01 5.91
C ILE A 16 0.08 0.99 4.99
N ALA A 17 -0.65 0.47 3.99
CA ALA A 17 -0.12 -0.49 3.04
C ALA A 17 1.10 0.06 2.29
N LEU A 18 1.00 1.27 1.72
CA LEU A 18 2.11 1.92 1.02
C LEU A 18 3.35 2.09 1.90
N ARG A 19 3.17 2.39 3.20
CA ARG A 19 4.28 2.48 4.15
C ARG A 19 4.84 1.11 4.55
N PHE A 20 4.01 0.07 4.57
CA PHE A 20 4.42 -1.28 4.98
C PHE A 20 5.12 -2.05 3.86
N ILE A 21 4.84 -1.77 2.60
CA ILE A 21 5.47 -2.45 1.45
C ILE A 21 7.01 -2.44 1.52
N PRO A 22 7.69 -1.28 1.67
CA PRO A 22 9.16 -1.26 1.75
C PRO A 22 9.70 -2.11 2.90
N ILE A 23 9.02 -2.07 4.05
CA ILE A 23 9.47 -2.77 5.25
C ILE A 23 9.29 -4.29 5.09
N LEU A 24 8.18 -4.73 4.49
CA LEU A 24 7.94 -6.14 4.20
C LEU A 24 8.94 -6.69 3.17
N MET A 25 9.34 -5.88 2.20
CA MET A 25 10.40 -6.26 1.24
C MET A 25 11.74 -6.45 1.95
N GLU A 26 12.15 -5.51 2.80
CA GLU A 26 13.38 -5.65 3.59
C GLU A 26 13.36 -6.87 4.52
N GLU A 27 12.22 -7.14 5.15
CA GLU A 27 12.04 -8.29 6.04
C GLU A 27 12.08 -9.61 5.26
N THR A 28 11.44 -9.64 4.10
CA THR A 28 11.51 -10.75 3.14
C THR A 28 12.96 -11.04 2.74
N ASP A 29 13.73 -10.02 2.37
CA ASP A 29 15.14 -10.17 2.00
C ASP A 29 16.00 -10.71 3.15
N LYS A 30 15.76 -10.23 4.38
CA LYS A 30 16.45 -10.71 5.58
C LYS A 30 16.14 -12.17 5.85
N ILE A 31 14.87 -12.56 5.80
CA ILE A 31 14.42 -13.94 6.01
C ILE A 31 14.99 -14.84 4.90
N MET A 32 14.91 -14.41 3.65
CA MET A 32 15.40 -15.18 2.51
C MET A 32 16.91 -15.45 2.65
N LYS A 33 17.72 -14.43 2.95
CA LYS A 33 19.16 -14.60 3.20
C LYS A 33 19.46 -15.51 4.39
N ALA A 34 18.70 -15.41 5.48
CA ALA A 34 18.86 -16.26 6.64
C ALA A 34 18.53 -17.74 6.33
N GLN A 35 17.50 -18.01 5.54
CA GLN A 35 17.13 -19.36 5.13
C GLN A 35 18.13 -19.94 4.11
N MET A 36 18.64 -19.12 3.17
CA MET A 36 19.72 -19.54 2.27
C MET A 36 20.99 -19.93 3.05
N ALA A 37 21.36 -19.17 4.08
CA ALA A 37 22.47 -19.53 4.96
C ALA A 37 22.25 -20.82 5.76
N ARG A 38 20.99 -21.21 5.99
CA ARG A 38 20.59 -22.48 6.62
C ARG A 38 20.46 -23.63 5.62
N GLY A 39 20.84 -23.43 4.36
CA GLY A 39 20.82 -24.46 3.31
C GLY A 39 19.48 -24.59 2.56
N ALA A 40 18.55 -23.65 2.72
CA ALA A 40 17.32 -23.65 1.93
C ALA A 40 17.59 -23.15 0.50
N SER A 41 17.26 -23.96 -0.50
CA SER A 41 17.31 -23.59 -1.92
C SER A 41 15.91 -23.25 -2.45
N PHE A 42 15.68 -22.01 -2.84
CA PHE A 42 14.38 -21.55 -3.34
C PHE A 42 14.17 -21.77 -4.85
N ASP A 43 15.25 -22.00 -5.61
CA ASP A 43 15.22 -22.10 -7.07
C ASP A 43 15.37 -23.52 -7.64
N GLN A 44 15.49 -24.54 -6.80
CA GLN A 44 15.72 -25.92 -7.25
C GLN A 44 14.42 -26.77 -7.18
N GLY A 45 14.27 -27.71 -8.11
CA GLY A 45 13.17 -28.69 -8.12
C GLY A 45 11.94 -28.33 -8.97
N LYS A 46 10.91 -29.17 -8.90
CA LYS A 46 9.61 -28.99 -9.59
C LYS A 46 8.81 -27.85 -8.94
N ILE A 47 7.79 -27.33 -9.64
CA ILE A 47 6.92 -26.24 -9.14
C ILE A 47 6.37 -26.52 -7.72
N ILE A 48 5.97 -27.77 -7.43
CA ILE A 48 5.44 -28.19 -6.13
C ILE A 48 6.52 -28.14 -5.03
N GLU A 49 7.76 -28.51 -5.35
CA GLU A 49 8.88 -28.48 -4.41
C GLU A 49 9.28 -27.04 -4.11
N ARG A 50 9.28 -26.16 -5.13
CA ARG A 50 9.49 -24.72 -4.96
C ARG A 50 8.39 -24.06 -4.11
N ALA A 51 7.13 -24.45 -4.28
CA ALA A 51 6.05 -23.94 -3.44
C ALA A 51 6.23 -24.36 -1.97
N LYS A 52 6.66 -25.60 -1.71
CA LYS A 52 6.97 -26.07 -0.34
C LYS A 52 8.19 -25.36 0.26
N SER A 53 9.22 -25.06 -0.53
CA SER A 53 10.41 -24.36 -0.05
C SER A 53 10.14 -22.90 0.35
N MET A 54 9.03 -22.30 -0.09
CA MET A 54 8.61 -20.95 0.33
C MET A 54 7.95 -20.90 1.73
N VAL A 55 7.47 -22.02 2.27
CA VAL A 55 6.76 -22.07 3.57
C VAL A 55 7.60 -21.48 4.73
N PRO A 56 8.90 -21.80 4.89
CA PRO A 56 9.75 -21.22 5.93
C PRO A 56 9.98 -19.71 5.80
N LEU A 57 9.69 -19.11 4.64
CA LEU A 57 9.72 -17.67 4.43
C LEU A 57 8.36 -17.03 4.74
N LEU A 58 7.27 -17.64 4.27
CA LEU A 58 5.91 -17.13 4.46
C LEU A 58 5.49 -17.10 5.93
N VAL A 59 5.73 -18.19 6.69
CA VAL A 59 5.24 -18.29 8.08
C VAL A 59 5.82 -17.19 8.98
N PRO A 60 7.15 -16.95 9.03
CA PRO A 60 7.72 -15.85 9.83
C PRO A 60 7.26 -14.47 9.36
N LEU A 61 7.15 -14.26 8.04
CA LEU A 61 6.70 -12.99 7.48
C LEU A 61 5.26 -12.66 7.91
N PHE A 62 4.36 -13.64 7.88
CA PHE A 62 2.98 -13.47 8.35
C PHE A 62 2.91 -13.16 9.85
N ILE A 63 3.63 -13.92 10.68
CA ILE A 63 3.65 -13.68 12.13
C ILE A 63 4.17 -12.27 12.44
N SER A 64 5.23 -11.83 11.75
CA SER A 64 5.78 -10.48 11.90
C SER A 64 4.79 -9.40 11.45
N ALA A 65 4.13 -9.60 10.30
CA ALA A 65 3.12 -8.68 9.79
C ALA A 65 1.93 -8.51 10.74
N PHE A 66 1.41 -9.61 11.31
CA PHE A 66 0.33 -9.57 12.29
C PHE A 66 0.75 -8.89 13.59
N ARG A 67 1.95 -9.18 14.11
CA ARG A 67 2.49 -8.49 15.29
C ARG A 67 2.55 -6.98 15.05
N ARG A 68 3.11 -6.57 13.90
CA ARG A 68 3.21 -5.16 13.52
C ARG A 68 1.84 -4.48 13.37
N ALA A 69 0.84 -5.20 12.85
CA ALA A 69 -0.53 -4.70 12.77
C ALA A 69 -1.13 -4.48 14.17
N ASN A 70 -0.92 -5.41 15.11
CA ASN A 70 -1.37 -5.26 16.50
C ASN A 70 -0.67 -4.11 17.21
N ASP A 71 0.65 -4.00 17.08
CA ASP A 71 1.43 -2.90 17.66
C ASP A 71 0.98 -1.54 17.08
N LEU A 72 0.69 -1.48 15.78
CA LEU A 72 0.17 -0.29 15.14
C LEU A 72 -1.23 0.07 15.64
N ALA A 73 -2.14 -0.91 15.75
CA ALA A 73 -3.49 -0.69 16.26
C ALA A 73 -3.46 -0.16 17.70
N MET A 74 -2.67 -0.81 18.58
CA MET A 74 -2.49 -0.38 19.95
C MET A 74 -1.88 1.04 20.03
N ALA A 75 -0.87 1.34 19.21
CA ALA A 75 -0.29 2.68 19.16
C ALA A 75 -1.27 3.74 18.62
N MET A 76 -2.18 3.36 17.74
CA MET A 76 -3.24 4.24 17.23
C MET A 76 -4.28 4.54 18.30
N GLU A 77 -4.73 3.53 19.04
CA GLU A 77 -5.65 3.68 20.17
C GLU A 77 -5.03 4.54 21.30
N ALA A 78 -3.76 4.30 21.64
CA ALA A 78 -3.02 5.11 22.62
C ALA A 78 -2.89 6.59 22.22
N ARG A 79 -2.89 6.88 20.90
CA ARG A 79 -2.94 8.25 20.35
C ARG A 79 -4.37 8.76 20.14
N CYS A 80 -5.35 8.13 20.78
CA CYS A 80 -6.77 8.47 20.73
C CYS A 80 -7.31 8.52 19.29
N TYR A 81 -6.88 7.60 18.42
CA TYR A 81 -7.42 7.49 17.07
C TYR A 81 -8.76 6.73 17.08
N HIS A 82 -9.86 7.46 16.89
CA HIS A 82 -11.24 6.91 16.89
C HIS A 82 -11.94 6.94 15.51
N GLY A 83 -11.25 7.41 14.47
CA GLY A 83 -11.76 7.42 13.09
C GLY A 83 -12.64 8.62 12.66
N GLY A 84 -12.56 8.92 11.36
CA GLY A 84 -13.68 9.38 10.52
C GLY A 84 -14.17 10.83 10.58
N GLU A 85 -14.51 11.37 11.76
CA GLU A 85 -15.28 12.62 11.87
C GLU A 85 -14.52 13.73 12.59
N GLY A 86 -14.62 14.97 12.10
CA GLY A 86 -14.00 16.15 12.70
C GLY A 86 -12.47 16.25 12.60
N ARG A 87 -11.79 15.35 11.86
CA ARG A 87 -10.31 15.37 11.75
C ARG A 87 -9.80 16.39 10.72
N THR A 88 -8.72 17.07 11.07
CA THR A 88 -7.97 17.95 10.16
C THR A 88 -6.95 17.15 9.35
N LYS A 89 -6.65 17.60 8.12
CA LYS A 89 -5.64 16.99 7.24
C LYS A 89 -4.30 17.69 7.46
N MET A 90 -3.27 16.94 7.87
CA MET A 90 -1.91 17.49 8.05
C MET A 90 -1.30 17.97 6.71
N LYS A 91 -1.57 17.25 5.62
CA LYS A 91 -1.11 17.59 4.26
C LYS A 91 -2.33 17.85 3.37
N PRO A 92 -2.91 19.06 3.40
CA PRO A 92 -4.00 19.40 2.50
C PRO A 92 -3.50 19.46 1.06
N LEU A 93 -4.35 19.04 0.11
CA LEU A 93 -4.12 19.25 -1.31
C LEU A 93 -4.40 20.71 -1.63
N ILE A 94 -3.36 21.46 -2.00
CA ILE A 94 -3.46 22.88 -2.36
C ILE A 94 -3.38 22.98 -3.89
N TYR A 95 -4.47 23.43 -4.50
CA TYR A 95 -4.53 23.67 -5.94
C TYR A 95 -3.57 24.79 -6.33
N ARG A 96 -2.78 24.57 -7.39
CA ARG A 96 -1.86 25.56 -7.96
C ARG A 96 -2.31 25.98 -9.35
N ARG A 97 -1.81 27.14 -9.81
CA ARG A 97 -2.07 27.63 -11.18
C ARG A 97 -1.71 26.61 -12.26
N ARG A 98 -0.71 25.76 -12.01
CA ARG A 98 -0.34 24.66 -12.90
C ARG A 98 -1.48 23.67 -13.10
N ASP A 99 -2.25 23.36 -12.06
CA ASP A 99 -3.37 22.42 -12.15
C ASP A 99 -4.46 22.99 -13.05
N PHE A 100 -4.71 24.30 -12.96
CA PHE A 100 -5.63 25.01 -13.85
C PHE A 100 -5.19 24.94 -15.32
N PHE A 101 -3.91 25.22 -15.61
CA PHE A 101 -3.39 25.07 -16.98
C PHE A 101 -3.51 23.65 -17.50
N THR A 102 -3.25 22.64 -16.67
CA THR A 102 -3.43 21.22 -17.03
C THR A 102 -4.88 20.92 -17.37
N TYR A 103 -5.83 21.39 -16.55
CA TYR A 103 -7.26 21.20 -16.83
C TYR A 103 -7.69 21.87 -18.14
N LEU A 104 -7.22 23.09 -18.40
CA LEU A 104 -7.52 23.81 -19.64
C LEU A 104 -6.95 23.06 -20.86
N PHE A 105 -5.70 22.59 -20.77
CA PHE A 105 -5.08 21.82 -21.84
C PHE A 105 -5.85 20.54 -22.15
N PHE A 106 -6.24 19.76 -21.12
CA PHE A 106 -7.06 18.56 -21.31
C PHE A 106 -8.43 18.88 -21.92
N ALA A 107 -9.08 19.96 -21.50
CA ALA A 107 -10.37 20.37 -22.04
C ALA A 107 -10.26 20.79 -23.52
N CYS A 108 -9.24 21.56 -23.90
CA CYS A 108 -8.99 21.94 -25.29
C CYS A 108 -8.67 20.71 -26.15
N TYR A 109 -7.82 19.79 -25.66
CA TYR A 109 -7.50 18.54 -26.36
C TYR A 109 -8.76 17.70 -26.63
N LEU A 110 -9.60 17.52 -25.62
CA LEU A 110 -10.88 16.79 -25.77
C LEU A 110 -11.81 17.48 -26.76
N GLY A 111 -11.92 18.81 -26.69
CA GLY A 111 -12.74 19.59 -27.62
C GLY A 111 -12.30 19.46 -29.07
N ILE A 112 -10.98 19.56 -29.34
CA ILE A 112 -10.42 19.38 -30.68
C ILE A 112 -10.65 17.94 -31.17
N MET A 113 -10.41 16.93 -30.33
CA MET A 113 -10.64 15.53 -30.69
C MET A 113 -12.09 15.27 -31.07
N ILE A 114 -13.05 15.81 -30.32
CA ILE A 114 -14.47 15.68 -30.64
C ILE A 114 -14.79 16.41 -31.95
N ALA A 115 -14.27 17.62 -32.15
CA ALA A 115 -14.51 18.40 -33.37
C ALA A 115 -13.87 17.80 -34.63
N VAL A 116 -12.82 16.98 -34.49
CA VAL A 116 -12.20 16.24 -35.61
C VAL A 116 -12.95 14.93 -35.90
N ILE A 117 -13.56 14.33 -34.88
CA ILE A 117 -14.33 13.08 -34.99
C ILE A 117 -15.75 13.32 -35.53
N VAL A 118 -16.36 14.46 -35.20
CA VAL A 118 -17.69 14.90 -35.68
C VAL A 118 -17.58 15.53 -37.05
#